data_AF-A0A847LQ89-F1
#
_entry.id   AF-A0A847LQ89-F1
#
_cell.length_a   1.000
_cell.length_b   1.000
_cell.length_c   1.000
_cell.angle_alpha   90.00
_cell.angle_beta   90.00
_cell.angle_gamma   90.00
#
_symmetry.space_group_name_H-M   'P 1'
#
loop_
_entity.id
_entity.type
_entity.pdbx_description
1 polymer ?
#
loop_
_entity_poly.entity_id
_entity_poly.type
_entity_poly.pdbx_seq_one_letter_code
_entity_poly.pdbx_strand_id
1 'polypeptide(L)'
;MKRRTQGVTLVELMLAVLLMGLLLAPLFLTFHSSTRTSLRGVRQIDQVMEGQRLLKRLREDLRAACLVLPEQTGQVRFDDLVEIETATDSAATSISFLRFPLPVPVDKAISADRRSGPAPRLASRVTYRAEPLPDGAGGLQLSRRESFHPALGLAPMEAILTRNLNFFRVAPLTITDSAGTSRKFFQITMQLVSTRDGRPLPATPPAGTPQQEGLLIADFYDLVCPDFFAALWRAPCQGRSWYSGLARPDPEGR
;
A
#
# COMPACT_ATOMS: atom_id res chain seq x y z
N MET A 1 -49.81 -46.01 -40.63
CA MET A 1 -49.66 -45.68 -39.19
C MET A 1 -50.19 -44.27 -38.95
N LYS A 2 -51.43 -44.12 -38.46
CA LYS A 2 -52.03 -42.79 -38.17
C LYS A 2 -51.46 -42.27 -36.85
N ARG A 3 -50.68 -41.18 -36.90
CA ARG A 3 -50.28 -40.43 -35.70
C ARG A 3 -51.53 -39.77 -35.11
N ARG A 4 -51.97 -40.22 -33.94
CA ARG A 4 -52.94 -39.49 -33.11
C ARG A 4 -52.26 -38.22 -32.61
N THR A 5 -52.67 -37.06 -33.11
CA THR A 5 -52.39 -35.77 -32.48
C THR A 5 -53.29 -35.64 -31.26
N GLN A 6 -52.75 -35.93 -30.07
CA GLN A 6 -53.41 -35.62 -28.81
C GLN A 6 -53.33 -34.11 -28.58
N GLY A 7 -54.48 -33.46 -28.40
CA GLY A 7 -54.55 -32.04 -28.06
C GLY A 7 -54.23 -31.84 -26.59
N VAL A 8 -53.43 -30.82 -26.27
CA VAL A 8 -53.11 -30.43 -24.89
C VAL A 8 -54.31 -29.69 -24.32
N THR A 9 -54.74 -30.08 -23.12
CA THR A 9 -55.84 -29.40 -22.43
C THR A 9 -55.35 -28.12 -21.76
N LEU A 10 -56.22 -27.09 -21.67
CA LEU A 10 -55.90 -25.84 -20.97
C LEU A 10 -55.46 -26.10 -19.51
N VAL A 11 -56.05 -27.12 -18.88
CA VAL A 11 -55.73 -27.54 -17.51
C VAL A 11 -54.32 -28.11 -17.40
N GLU A 12 -53.88 -28.96 -18.34
CA GLU A 12 -52.50 -29.45 -18.39
C GLU A 12 -51.50 -28.32 -18.59
N LEU A 13 -51.82 -27.32 -19.42
CA LEU A 13 -50.97 -26.14 -19.62
C LEU A 13 -50.83 -25.34 -18.31
N MET A 14 -51.94 -25.08 -17.61
CA MET A 14 -51.92 -24.38 -16.32
C MET A 14 -51.13 -25.15 -15.27
N LEU A 15 -51.30 -26.47 -15.19
CA LEU A 15 -50.58 -27.32 -14.25
C LEU A 15 -49.07 -27.33 -14.55
N ALA A 16 -48.69 -27.39 -15.83
CA ALA A 16 -47.30 -27.35 -16.26
C ALA A 16 -46.64 -26.01 -15.91
N VAL A 17 -47.32 -24.88 -16.14
CA VAL A 17 -46.81 -23.54 -15.78
C VAL A 17 -46.66 -23.40 -14.27
N LEU A 18 -47.64 -23.89 -13.49
CA LEU A 18 -47.58 -23.85 -12.03
C LEU A 18 -46.41 -24.68 -11.49
N LEU A 19 -46.25 -25.91 -11.97
CA LEU A 19 -45.12 -26.79 -11.61
C LEU A 19 -43.78 -26.19 -12.04
N MET A 20 -43.71 -25.59 -13.22
CA MET A 20 -42.50 -24.93 -13.70
C MET A 20 -42.15 -23.71 -12.84
N GLY A 21 -43.14 -22.90 -12.44
CA GLY A 21 -42.95 -21.78 -11.52
C GLY A 21 -42.47 -22.23 -10.13
N LEU A 22 -43.04 -23.32 -9.62
CA LEU A 22 -42.66 -23.92 -8.33
C LEU A 22 -41.23 -24.44 -8.33
N LEU A 23 -40.72 -24.88 -9.48
CA LEU A 23 -39.32 -25.29 -9.66
C LEU A 23 -38.38 -24.11 -9.94
N LEU A 24 -38.78 -23.18 -10.80
CA LEU A 24 -37.96 -22.04 -11.21
C LEU A 24 -37.73 -21.04 -10.07
N ALA A 25 -38.73 -20.79 -9.22
CA ALA A 25 -38.60 -19.84 -8.13
C ALA A 25 -37.45 -20.17 -7.15
N PRO A 26 -37.34 -21.38 -6.58
CA PRO A 26 -36.22 -21.73 -5.71
C PRO A 26 -34.88 -21.81 -6.46
N LEU A 27 -34.88 -22.27 -7.73
CA LEU A 27 -33.67 -22.25 -8.58
C LEU A 27 -33.16 -20.83 -8.81
N PHE A 28 -34.05 -19.88 -9.06
CA PHE A 28 -33.68 -18.48 -9.25
C PHE A 28 -33.17 -17.86 -7.96
N LEU A 29 -33.83 -18.12 -6.82
CA LEU A 29 -33.40 -17.62 -5.51
C LEU A 29 -32.02 -18.16 -5.11
N THR A 30 -31.76 -19.45 -5.34
CA THR A 30 -30.46 -20.07 -5.06
C THR A 30 -29.36 -19.58 -6.01
N PHE A 31 -29.67 -19.40 -7.29
CA PHE A 31 -28.72 -18.82 -8.23
C PHE A 31 -28.36 -17.38 -7.86
N HIS A 32 -29.35 -16.57 -7.49
CA HIS A 32 -29.14 -15.19 -7.07
C HIS A 32 -28.36 -15.08 -5.76
N SER A 33 -28.59 -15.98 -4.81
CA SER A 33 -27.82 -16.03 -3.56
C SER A 33 -26.37 -16.50 -3.79
N SER A 34 -26.16 -17.49 -4.66
CA SER A 34 -24.84 -18.02 -5.02
C SER A 34 -23.98 -16.96 -5.73
N THR A 35 -24.55 -16.30 -6.76
CA THR A 35 -23.85 -15.23 -7.50
C THR A 35 -23.46 -14.07 -6.59
N ARG A 36 -24.37 -13.60 -5.71
CA ARG A 36 -24.05 -12.56 -4.72
C ARG A 36 -22.95 -12.97 -3.76
N THR A 37 -22.92 -14.23 -3.33
CA THR A 37 -21.89 -14.74 -2.40
C THR A 37 -20.54 -14.88 -3.09
N SER A 38 -20.53 -15.34 -4.34
CA SER A 38 -19.31 -15.44 -5.15
C SER A 38 -18.68 -14.06 -5.41
N LEU A 39 -19.48 -13.07 -5.82
CA LEU A 39 -19.00 -11.70 -6.04
C LEU A 39 -18.42 -11.07 -4.76
N ARG A 40 -19.01 -11.37 -3.60
CA ARG A 40 -18.46 -10.94 -2.31
C ARG A 40 -17.08 -11.57 -2.09
N GLY A 41 -16.97 -12.89 -2.24
CA GLY A 41 -15.71 -13.62 -2.08
C GLY A 41 -14.59 -13.06 -2.95
N VAL A 42 -14.86 -12.83 -4.24
CA VAL A 42 -13.89 -12.25 -5.18
C VAL A 42 -13.41 -10.88 -4.71
N ARG A 43 -14.31 -10.00 -4.25
CA ARG A 43 -13.93 -8.68 -3.75
C ARG A 43 -13.08 -8.72 -2.48
N GLN A 44 -13.36 -9.66 -1.56
CA GLN A 44 -12.50 -9.81 -0.37
C GLN A 44 -11.08 -10.21 -0.78
N ILE A 45 -10.98 -11.13 -1.75
CA ILE A 45 -9.68 -11.57 -2.30
C ILE A 45 -8.96 -10.40 -2.95
N ASP A 46 -9.64 -9.61 -3.79
CA ASP A 46 -9.04 -8.45 -4.45
C ASP A 46 -8.50 -7.43 -3.45
N GLN A 47 -9.26 -7.12 -2.40
CA GLN A 47 -8.83 -6.19 -1.34
C GLN A 47 -7.63 -6.73 -0.55
N VAL A 48 -7.60 -8.04 -0.26
CA VAL A 48 -6.46 -8.68 0.39
C VAL A 48 -5.22 -8.65 -0.51
N MET A 49 -5.38 -8.94 -1.81
CA MET A 49 -4.28 -8.90 -2.77
C MET A 49 -3.77 -7.48 -3.00
N GLU A 50 -4.65 -6.49 -3.05
CA GLU A 50 -4.30 -5.07 -3.07
C GLU A 50 -3.45 -4.73 -1.85
N GLY A 51 -3.95 -5.02 -0.63
CA GLY A 51 -3.24 -4.73 0.61
C GLY A 51 -1.87 -5.42 0.71
N GLN A 52 -1.77 -6.68 0.29
CA GLN A 52 -0.49 -7.39 0.27
C GLN A 52 0.51 -6.80 -0.74
N ARG A 53 0.07 -6.34 -1.92
CA ARG A 53 0.95 -5.68 -2.90
C ARG A 53 1.46 -4.36 -2.36
N LEU A 54 0.59 -3.57 -1.73
CA LEU A 54 0.95 -2.30 -1.08
C LEU A 54 1.98 -2.51 0.02
N LEU A 55 1.70 -3.46 0.93
CA LEU A 55 2.56 -3.78 2.05
C LEU A 55 3.94 -4.27 1.58
N LYS A 56 3.96 -5.17 0.59
CA LYS A 56 5.20 -5.66 -0.03
C LYS A 56 6.02 -4.52 -0.63
N ARG A 57 5.38 -3.61 -1.37
CA ARG A 57 6.06 -2.47 -2.00
C ARG A 57 6.65 -1.52 -0.96
N LEU A 58 5.87 -1.16 0.06
CA LEU A 58 6.31 -0.30 1.13
C LEU A 58 7.45 -0.94 1.94
N ARG A 59 7.36 -2.24 2.22
CA ARG A 59 8.44 -3.00 2.84
C ARG A 59 9.73 -2.95 2.03
N GLU A 60 9.65 -3.20 0.72
CA GLU A 60 10.83 -3.16 -0.15
C GLU A 60 11.47 -1.78 -0.17
N ASP A 61 10.67 -0.71 -0.19
CA ASP A 61 11.16 0.66 -0.12
C ASP A 61 11.80 0.99 1.24
N LEU A 62 11.13 0.69 2.34
CA LEU A 62 11.65 0.95 3.69
C LEU A 62 12.88 0.08 4.02
N ARG A 63 12.94 -1.14 3.50
CA ARG A 63 14.12 -2.00 3.62
C ARG A 63 15.33 -1.38 2.93
N ALA A 64 15.12 -0.75 1.78
CA ALA A 64 16.13 -0.04 1.01
C ALA A 64 16.37 1.41 1.50
N ALA A 65 15.72 1.83 2.60
CA ALA A 65 15.90 3.17 3.14
C ALA A 65 17.33 3.40 3.60
N CYS A 66 17.85 4.59 3.32
CA CYS A 66 19.19 5.03 3.68
C CYS A 66 19.15 6.46 4.23
N LEU A 67 20.26 6.90 4.82
CA LEU A 67 20.40 8.25 5.36
C LEU A 67 21.73 8.86 4.94
N VAL A 68 21.75 10.18 4.78
CA VAL A 68 23.01 10.90 4.63
C VAL A 68 23.68 10.98 5.99
N LEU A 69 24.82 10.31 6.10
CA LEU A 69 25.62 10.29 7.31
C LEU A 69 26.21 11.69 7.55
N PRO A 70 26.12 12.24 8.77
CA PRO A 70 26.78 13.50 9.11
C PRO A 70 28.31 13.35 8.98
N GLU A 71 28.97 14.40 8.48
CA GLU A 71 30.42 14.43 8.24
C GLU A 71 31.23 14.28 9.54
N GLN A 72 30.72 14.85 10.63
CA GLN A 72 31.27 14.72 11.97
C GLN A 72 30.47 13.65 12.70
N THR A 73 31.15 12.54 13.03
CA THR A 73 30.93 11.41 13.97
C THR A 73 29.66 11.39 14.86
N GLY A 74 28.53 11.86 14.38
CA GLY A 74 27.26 11.88 15.09
C GLY A 74 26.71 10.48 15.18
N GLN A 75 26.16 10.14 16.35
CA GLN A 75 25.34 8.95 16.50
C GLN A 75 24.18 9.04 15.51
N VAL A 76 24.09 8.08 14.60
CA VAL A 76 22.97 7.97 13.67
C VAL A 76 21.74 7.53 14.45
N ARG A 77 20.72 8.38 14.51
CA ARG A 77 19.45 7.99 15.13
C ARG A 77 18.61 7.24 14.10
N PHE A 78 17.89 6.25 14.58
CA PHE A 78 16.96 5.48 13.75
C PHE A 78 15.81 6.35 13.23
N ASP A 79 15.38 7.32 14.03
CA ASP A 79 14.29 8.24 13.67
C ASP A 79 14.66 9.14 12.48
N ASP A 80 15.96 9.37 12.23
CA ASP A 80 16.45 10.20 11.12
C ASP A 80 16.33 9.51 9.75
N LEU A 81 16.00 8.21 9.71
CA LEU A 81 15.80 7.47 8.46
C LEU A 81 14.51 7.86 7.74
N VAL A 82 13.49 8.28 8.48
CA VAL A 82 12.15 8.51 7.97
C VAL A 82 11.63 9.82 8.52
N GLU A 83 11.40 10.78 7.63
CA GLU A 83 10.75 12.05 7.91
C GLU A 83 9.23 11.83 7.85
N ILE A 84 8.54 12.00 8.97
CA ILE A 84 7.08 11.87 9.07
C ILE A 84 6.49 13.26 9.25
N GLU A 85 5.65 13.69 8.32
CA GLU A 85 4.90 14.94 8.41
C GLU A 85 3.41 14.61 8.52
N THR A 86 2.83 14.93 9.67
CA THR A 86 1.38 14.84 9.89
C THR A 86 0.80 16.23 9.76
N ALA A 87 -0.12 16.44 8.82
CA ALA A 87 -0.78 17.73 8.69
C ALA A 87 -1.67 17.97 9.91
N THR A 88 -1.56 19.15 10.54
CA THR A 88 -2.31 19.45 11.76
C THR A 88 -3.82 19.64 11.49
N ASP A 89 -4.16 20.09 10.29
CA ASP A 89 -5.53 20.46 9.88
C ASP A 89 -6.21 19.44 8.95
N SER A 90 -5.54 18.35 8.60
CA SER A 90 -6.13 17.29 7.78
C SER A 90 -5.68 15.91 8.27
N ALA A 91 -6.48 14.87 8.03
CA ALA A 91 -6.06 13.48 8.25
C ALA A 91 -4.91 13.05 7.30
N ALA A 92 -4.30 13.99 6.57
CA ALA A 92 -3.21 13.73 5.67
C ALA A 92 -1.92 13.43 6.44
N THR A 93 -1.34 12.27 6.13
CA THR A 93 -0.06 11.84 6.68
C THR A 93 0.89 11.62 5.52
N SER A 94 2.05 12.26 5.57
CA SER A 94 3.12 12.01 4.61
C SER A 94 4.35 11.44 5.29
N ILE A 95 4.99 10.51 4.59
CA ILE A 95 6.17 9.80 5.05
C ILE A 95 7.19 9.87 3.93
N SER A 96 8.37 10.41 4.22
CA SER A 96 9.44 10.53 3.24
C SER A 96 10.77 10.00 3.77
N PHE A 97 11.54 9.38 2.89
CA PHE A 97 12.85 8.83 3.21
C PHE A 97 13.71 8.73 1.96
N LEU A 98 15.01 8.61 2.16
CA LEU A 98 15.95 8.38 1.06
C LEU A 98 16.07 6.88 0.79
N ARG A 99 16.23 6.50 -0.47
CA ARG A 99 16.57 5.14 -0.89
C ARG A 99 17.53 5.15 -2.06
N PHE A 100 18.24 4.05 -2.26
CA PHE A 100 19.00 3.86 -3.50
C PHE A 100 18.05 3.67 -4.70
N PRO A 101 18.32 4.33 -5.84
CA PRO A 101 17.43 4.27 -7.01
C PRO A 101 17.49 2.88 -7.65
N LEU A 102 16.46 2.06 -7.43
CA LEU A 102 16.35 0.72 -8.02
C LEU A 102 16.28 0.68 -9.56
N PRO A 103 15.64 1.63 -10.28
CA PRO A 103 15.52 1.53 -11.74
C PRO A 103 16.81 1.93 -12.49
N VAL A 104 17.84 2.37 -11.77
CA VAL A 104 19.08 2.87 -12.37
C VAL A 104 20.17 1.79 -12.28
N PRO A 105 20.95 1.54 -13.37
CA PRO A 105 22.12 0.68 -13.30
C PRO A 105 23.07 1.13 -12.19
N VAL A 106 23.61 0.17 -11.44
CA VAL A 106 24.46 0.45 -10.27
C VAL A 106 25.56 1.45 -10.62
N ASP A 107 26.25 1.25 -11.75
CA ASP A 107 27.37 2.08 -12.22
C ASP A 107 27.03 3.56 -12.43
N LYS A 108 25.75 3.90 -12.60
CA LYS A 108 25.26 5.29 -12.67
C LYS A 108 24.83 5.84 -11.31
N ALA A 109 24.37 4.97 -10.42
CA ALA A 109 23.92 5.34 -9.08
C ALA A 109 25.11 5.55 -8.10
N ILE A 110 26.16 4.75 -8.26
CA ILE A 110 27.48 5.05 -7.72
C ILE A 110 28.18 5.94 -8.74
N SER A 111 28.80 7.05 -8.34
CA SER A 111 29.53 7.92 -9.28
C SER A 111 30.82 7.25 -9.80
N ALA A 112 30.72 6.06 -10.41
CA ALA A 112 31.81 5.15 -10.74
C ALA A 112 32.78 5.73 -11.78
N ASP A 113 32.29 6.63 -12.63
CA ASP A 113 33.08 7.30 -13.65
C ASP A 113 34.03 8.38 -13.07
N ARG A 114 33.86 8.77 -11.80
CA ARG A 114 34.79 9.71 -11.14
C ARG A 114 36.07 9.00 -10.71
N ARG A 115 37.16 9.32 -11.40
CA ARG A 115 38.52 8.81 -11.10
C ARG A 115 39.28 9.63 -10.04
N SER A 116 38.79 10.80 -9.67
CA SER A 116 39.41 11.67 -8.66
C SER A 116 38.37 12.52 -7.93
N GLY A 117 38.58 12.76 -6.64
CA GLY A 117 37.69 13.56 -5.80
C GLY A 117 36.53 12.77 -5.19
N PRO A 118 35.59 13.44 -4.50
CA PRO A 118 34.44 12.79 -3.86
C PRO A 118 33.52 12.13 -4.89
N ALA A 119 33.14 10.89 -4.65
CA ALA A 119 32.27 10.10 -5.51
C ALA A 119 31.03 9.63 -4.72
N PRO A 120 30.07 10.54 -4.47
CA PRO A 120 28.90 10.21 -3.68
C PRO A 120 27.99 9.24 -4.43
N ARG A 121 27.20 8.49 -3.68
CA ARG A 121 26.11 7.67 -4.19
C ARG A 121 24.86 8.53 -4.30
N LEU A 122 24.23 8.51 -5.46
CA LEU A 122 23.06 9.33 -5.75
C LEU A 122 21.81 8.65 -5.18
N ALA A 123 21.17 9.28 -4.20
CA ALA A 123 19.93 8.77 -3.60
C ALA A 123 18.70 9.32 -4.31
N SER A 124 17.60 8.58 -4.22
CA SER A 124 16.26 9.04 -4.56
C SER A 124 15.48 9.30 -3.27
N ARG A 125 14.55 10.25 -3.28
CA ARG A 125 13.60 10.48 -2.20
C ARG A 125 12.29 9.83 -2.56
N VAL A 126 11.79 8.95 -1.70
CA VAL A 126 10.46 8.37 -1.83
C VAL A 126 9.55 9.01 -0.80
N THR A 127 8.40 9.47 -1.25
CA THR A 127 7.37 10.09 -0.43
C THR A 127 6.06 9.34 -0.62
N TYR A 128 5.53 8.80 0.46
CA TYR A 128 4.18 8.27 0.54
C TYR A 128 3.27 9.35 1.12
N ARG A 129 2.14 9.64 0.47
CA ARG A 129 1.14 10.58 0.97
C ARG A 129 -0.20 9.90 1.07
N ALA A 130 -0.76 9.88 2.27
CA ALA A 130 -2.16 9.55 2.50
C ALA A 130 -2.93 10.88 2.54
N GLU A 131 -3.82 11.10 1.58
CA GLU A 131 -4.59 12.35 1.45
C GLU A 131 -6.08 12.04 1.34
N PRO A 132 -6.99 12.90 1.84
CA PRO A 132 -8.42 12.74 1.62
C PRO A 132 -8.77 12.69 0.12
N LEU A 133 -9.81 11.93 -0.26
CA LEU A 133 -10.25 11.89 -1.64
C LEU A 133 -10.82 13.25 -2.08
N PRO A 134 -10.51 13.73 -3.31
CA PRO A 134 -10.92 15.05 -3.79
C PRO A 134 -12.43 15.22 -3.99
N ASP A 135 -13.18 14.12 -4.14
CA ASP A 135 -14.61 14.13 -4.49
C ASP A 135 -15.55 14.18 -3.28
N GLY A 136 -15.04 14.47 -2.08
CA GLY A 136 -15.84 14.40 -0.85
C GLY A 136 -16.33 12.98 -0.54
N ALA A 137 -15.60 11.98 -1.04
CA ALA A 137 -15.78 10.59 -0.64
C ALA A 137 -15.01 10.33 0.67
N GLY A 138 -15.60 9.55 1.56
CA GLY A 138 -14.95 9.08 2.77
C GLY A 138 -13.77 8.15 2.44
N GLY A 139 -12.71 8.29 3.23
CA GLY A 139 -11.47 7.53 3.07
C GLY A 139 -10.29 8.38 2.61
N LEU A 140 -9.16 7.69 2.44
CA LEU A 140 -7.88 8.24 2.07
C LEU A 140 -7.39 7.60 0.77
N GLN A 141 -6.66 8.37 -0.01
CA GLN A 141 -5.89 7.94 -1.16
C GLN A 141 -4.43 7.85 -0.74
N LEU A 142 -3.78 6.72 -1.00
CA LEU A 142 -2.34 6.58 -0.83
C LEU A 142 -1.65 6.78 -2.18
N SER A 143 -0.82 7.81 -2.31
CA SER A 143 0.07 8.02 -3.44
C SER A 143 1.52 7.79 -3.04
N ARG A 144 2.34 7.39 -4.01
CA ARG A 144 3.78 7.25 -3.88
C ARG A 144 4.44 8.09 -4.96
N ARG A 145 5.33 9.00 -4.54
CA ARG A 145 6.18 9.80 -5.41
C ARG A 145 7.64 9.44 -5.17
N GLU A 146 8.40 9.29 -6.24
CA GLU A 146 9.85 9.07 -6.20
C GLU A 146 10.54 10.18 -6.99
N SER A 147 11.29 11.01 -6.27
CA SER A 147 12.08 12.10 -6.82
C SER A 147 13.54 11.65 -6.92
N PHE A 148 14.07 11.60 -8.13
CA PHE A 148 15.46 11.18 -8.39
C PHE A 148 16.42 12.35 -8.22
N HIS A 149 17.69 12.03 -7.94
CA HIS A 149 18.76 13.02 -7.95
C HIS A 149 18.89 13.66 -9.35
N PRO A 150 19.01 14.99 -9.49
CA PRO A 150 19.07 15.68 -10.80
C PRO A 150 20.16 15.13 -11.74
N ALA A 151 21.33 14.78 -11.18
CA ALA A 151 22.42 14.14 -11.92
C ALA A 151 22.06 12.81 -12.62
N LEU A 152 20.96 12.15 -12.24
CA LEU A 152 20.46 10.94 -12.92
C LEU A 152 19.65 11.25 -14.18
N GLY A 153 19.22 12.50 -14.39
CA GLY A 153 18.44 12.92 -15.56
C GLY A 153 17.06 12.26 -15.65
N LEU A 154 16.53 11.73 -14.54
CA LEU A 154 15.22 11.07 -14.50
C LEU A 154 14.15 12.01 -13.94
N ALA A 155 12.99 12.04 -14.60
CA ALA A 155 11.83 12.76 -14.11
C ALA A 155 11.25 12.08 -12.84
N PRO A 156 10.65 12.85 -11.91
CA PRO A 156 9.93 12.27 -10.78
C PRO A 156 8.83 11.31 -11.25
N MET A 157 8.66 10.20 -10.55
CA MET A 157 7.61 9.22 -10.82
C MET A 157 6.55 9.26 -9.72
N GLU A 158 5.30 9.40 -10.10
CA GLU A 158 4.17 9.41 -9.17
C GLU A 158 3.14 8.33 -9.57
N ALA A 159 2.66 7.60 -8.56
CA ALA A 159 1.64 6.58 -8.74
C ALA A 159 0.64 6.61 -7.59
N ILE A 160 -0.65 6.56 -7.94
CA ILE A 160 -1.72 6.31 -6.97
C ILE A 160 -1.74 4.82 -6.69
N LEU A 161 -1.55 4.45 -5.43
CA LEU A 161 -1.45 3.05 -5.02
C LEU A 161 -2.80 2.47 -4.63
N THR A 162 -3.60 3.22 -3.88
CA THR A 162 -4.97 2.81 -3.49
C THR A 162 -5.84 4.04 -3.18
N ARG A 163 -7.15 3.86 -3.30
CA ARG A 163 -8.19 4.83 -2.91
C ARG A 163 -9.09 4.31 -1.78
N ASN A 164 -8.81 3.11 -1.29
CA ASN A 164 -9.63 2.39 -0.30
C ASN A 164 -8.97 2.43 1.09
N LEU A 165 -8.10 3.40 1.35
CA LEU A 165 -7.35 3.48 2.59
C LEU A 165 -8.22 4.13 3.67
N ASN A 166 -8.30 3.54 4.85
CA ASN A 166 -8.92 4.16 6.02
C ASN A 166 -7.89 4.68 7.01
N PHE A 167 -6.81 3.91 7.19
CA PHE A 167 -5.75 4.24 8.13
C PHE A 167 -4.40 3.82 7.57
N PHE A 168 -3.40 4.68 7.76
CA PHE A 168 -2.01 4.40 7.39
C PHE A 168 -1.07 5.01 8.42
N ARG A 169 -0.12 4.20 8.90
CA ARG A 169 0.89 4.65 9.84
C ARG A 169 2.17 3.85 9.67
N VAL A 170 3.29 4.57 9.69
CA VAL A 170 4.63 4.00 9.87
C VAL A 170 5.20 4.60 11.15
N ALA A 171 5.65 3.77 12.07
CA ALA A 171 6.19 4.22 13.36
C ALA A 171 7.45 3.44 13.75
N PRO A 172 8.44 4.07 14.38
CA PRO A 172 9.58 3.35 14.93
C PRO A 172 9.14 2.48 16.11
N LEU A 173 9.61 1.23 16.13
CA LEU A 173 9.39 0.25 17.18
C LEU A 173 10.73 -0.33 17.61
N THR A 174 10.93 -0.45 18.92
CA THR A 174 12.11 -1.12 19.49
C THR A 174 11.67 -2.42 20.13
N ILE A 175 12.24 -3.54 19.69
CA ILE A 175 11.98 -4.87 20.24
C ILE A 175 13.23 -5.32 20.98
N THR A 176 13.07 -5.69 22.24
CA THR A 176 14.15 -6.22 23.08
C THR A 176 13.96 -7.72 23.21
N ASP A 177 14.99 -8.49 22.86
CA ASP A 177 15.01 -9.94 23.05
C ASP A 177 15.19 -10.31 24.54
N SER A 178 14.81 -11.53 24.89
CA SER A 178 15.07 -12.18 26.18
C SER A 178 16.52 -12.10 26.65
N ALA A 179 17.47 -12.07 25.71
CA ALA A 179 18.91 -11.88 25.94
C ALA A 179 19.33 -10.41 26.16
N GLY A 180 18.39 -9.47 26.27
CA GLY A 180 18.66 -8.04 26.48
C GLY A 180 19.10 -7.28 25.23
N THR A 181 19.13 -7.92 24.05
CA THR A 181 19.53 -7.26 22.80
C THR A 181 18.37 -6.48 22.22
N SER A 182 18.55 -5.17 22.05
CA SER A 182 17.56 -4.26 21.46
C SER A 182 17.75 -4.13 19.94
N ARG A 183 16.66 -4.25 19.18
CA ARG A 183 16.63 -4.04 17.73
C ARG A 183 15.53 -3.06 17.36
N LYS A 184 15.80 -2.20 16.38
CA LYS A 184 14.87 -1.17 15.89
C LYS A 184 14.27 -1.57 14.56
N PHE A 185 12.97 -1.35 14.43
CA PHE A 185 12.14 -1.66 13.27
C PHE A 185 11.20 -0.49 12.98
N PHE A 186 10.72 -0.41 11.75
CA PHE A 186 9.54 0.35 11.40
C PHE A 186 8.34 -0.60 11.41
N GLN A 187 7.36 -0.25 12.23
CA GLN A 187 6.04 -0.86 12.23
C GLN A 187 5.18 -0.18 11.17
N ILE A 188 4.71 -0.96 10.21
CA ILE A 188 3.76 -0.53 9.20
C ILE A 188 2.38 -1.04 9.64
N THR A 189 1.42 -0.13 9.75
CA THR A 189 0.01 -0.46 9.99
C THR A 189 -0.83 0.20 8.90
N MET A 190 -1.65 -0.60 8.22
CA MET A 190 -2.53 -0.12 7.15
C MET A 190 -3.89 -0.80 7.27
N GLN A 191 -4.96 -0.03 7.07
CA GLN A 191 -6.32 -0.55 7.02
C GLN A 191 -6.96 -0.16 5.70
N LEU A 192 -7.40 -1.16 4.95
CA LEU A 192 -8.19 -0.97 3.74
C LEU A 192 -9.66 -1.19 4.06
N VAL A 193 -10.52 -0.36 3.49
CA VAL A 193 -11.97 -0.45 3.66
C VAL A 193 -12.66 -0.34 2.31
N SER A 194 -13.57 -1.27 2.04
CA SER A 194 -14.42 -1.25 0.86
C SER A 194 -15.88 -1.46 1.23
N THR A 195 -16.78 -0.86 0.46
CA THR A 195 -18.22 -1.10 0.61
C THR A 195 -18.63 -2.36 -0.15
N ARG A 196 -19.74 -2.97 0.25
CA ARG A 196 -20.35 -4.12 -0.44
C ARG A 196 -20.50 -3.94 -1.94
N ASP A 197 -20.67 -2.70 -2.43
CA ASP A 197 -20.87 -2.37 -3.84
C ASP A 197 -19.57 -1.98 -4.57
N GLY A 198 -18.44 -1.91 -3.86
CA GLY A 198 -17.16 -1.43 -4.41
C GLY A 198 -17.14 0.08 -4.63
N ARG A 199 -18.10 0.81 -4.06
CA ARG A 199 -18.13 2.27 -4.08
C ARG A 199 -17.25 2.82 -2.94
N PRO A 200 -16.62 3.99 -3.13
CA PRO A 200 -15.90 4.64 -2.03
C PRO A 200 -16.86 4.98 -0.89
N LEU A 201 -16.36 5.10 0.34
CA LEU A 201 -17.21 5.43 1.48
C LEU A 201 -17.89 6.79 1.24
N PRO A 202 -19.12 7.00 1.74
CA PRO A 202 -19.68 8.34 1.84
C PRO A 202 -18.92 9.13 2.91
N ALA A 203 -18.62 10.43 2.67
CA ALA A 203 -17.91 11.27 3.65
C ALA A 203 -18.71 11.55 4.93
N THR A 204 -20.04 11.49 4.86
CA THR A 204 -20.92 11.70 6.01
C THR A 204 -21.75 10.44 6.23
N PRO A 205 -21.68 9.79 7.41
CA PRO A 205 -22.59 8.71 7.70
C PRO A 205 -24.04 9.24 7.79
N PRO A 206 -25.02 8.58 7.14
CA PRO A 206 -26.41 8.94 7.33
C PRO A 206 -26.79 8.71 8.80
N ALA A 207 -27.34 9.75 9.44
CA ALA A 207 -27.73 9.72 10.84
C ALA A 207 -28.67 8.52 11.12
N GLY A 208 -28.29 7.68 12.09
CA GLY A 208 -29.16 6.63 12.64
C GLY A 208 -29.06 5.21 12.05
N THR A 209 -28.07 4.90 11.21
CA THR A 209 -27.86 3.50 10.75
C THR A 209 -26.63 2.87 11.42
N PRO A 210 -26.70 1.61 11.91
CA PRO A 210 -25.53 0.90 12.40
C PRO A 210 -24.54 0.73 11.25
N GLN A 211 -23.48 1.52 11.32
CA GLN A 211 -22.53 1.88 10.27
C GLN A 211 -21.63 0.71 9.80
N GLN A 212 -21.95 -0.54 10.14
CA GLN A 212 -21.09 -1.71 9.95
C GLN A 212 -21.66 -2.80 9.04
N GLU A 213 -22.94 -2.76 8.67
CA GLU A 213 -23.53 -3.80 7.83
C GLU A 213 -23.06 -3.69 6.37
N GLY A 214 -21.98 -4.41 6.05
CA GLY A 214 -21.49 -4.55 4.67
C GLY A 214 -20.25 -3.75 4.33
N LEU A 215 -19.49 -3.29 5.32
CA LEU A 215 -18.11 -2.86 5.12
C LEU A 215 -17.18 -4.06 5.18
N LEU A 216 -16.27 -4.13 4.22
CA LEU A 216 -15.15 -5.04 4.27
C LEU A 216 -13.94 -4.28 4.78
N ILE A 217 -13.52 -4.59 6.00
CA ILE A 217 -12.35 -4.02 6.64
C ILE A 217 -11.25 -5.07 6.61
N ALA A 218 -10.07 -4.70 6.11
CA ALA A 218 -8.90 -5.55 6.08
C ALA A 218 -7.72 -4.81 6.70
N ASP A 219 -7.18 -5.39 7.78
CA ASP A 219 -6.05 -4.85 8.52
C ASP A 219 -4.76 -5.55 8.08
N PHE A 220 -3.73 -4.75 7.86
CA PHE A 220 -2.41 -5.20 7.41
C PHE A 220 -1.33 -4.65 8.33
N TYR A 221 -0.35 -5.50 8.63
CA TYR A 221 0.74 -5.19 9.53
C TYR A 221 2.04 -5.80 9.01
N ASP A 222 3.16 -5.07 9.13
CA ASP A 222 4.49 -5.60 8.88
C ASP A 222 5.55 -4.89 9.74
N LEU A 223 6.70 -5.54 9.91
CA LEU A 223 7.88 -5.01 10.60
C LEU A 223 9.09 -5.02 9.68
N VAL A 224 9.72 -3.85 9.52
CA VAL A 224 10.83 -3.68 8.58
C VAL A 224 12.04 -3.07 9.26
N CYS A 225 13.18 -3.73 9.16
CA CYS A 225 14.47 -3.16 9.55
C CYS A 225 15.21 -2.74 8.26
N PRO A 226 15.55 -1.46 8.08
CA PRO A 226 16.32 -1.02 6.93
C PRO A 226 17.70 -1.69 6.89
N ASP A 227 18.06 -2.26 5.73
CA ASP A 227 19.32 -3.00 5.56
C ASP A 227 20.53 -2.09 5.80
N PHE A 228 20.43 -0.82 5.39
CA PHE A 228 21.45 0.20 5.62
C PHE A 228 21.73 0.41 7.12
N PHE A 229 20.67 0.57 7.92
CA PHE A 229 20.80 0.76 9.36
C PHE A 229 21.31 -0.51 10.05
N ALA A 230 20.79 -1.67 9.66
CA ALA A 230 21.24 -2.96 10.19
C ALA A 230 22.74 -3.20 9.93
N ALA A 231 23.23 -2.84 8.74
CA ALA A 231 24.64 -2.92 8.39
C ALA A 231 25.49 -1.97 9.23
N LEU A 232 25.07 -0.69 9.34
CA LEU A 232 25.76 0.31 10.14
C LEU A 232 25.85 -0.08 11.61
N TRP A 233 24.77 -0.60 12.17
CA TRP A 233 24.70 -1.03 13.57
C TRP A 233 25.61 -2.23 13.87
N ARG A 234 25.75 -3.16 12.92
CA ARG A 234 26.61 -4.35 13.07
C ARG A 234 28.10 -4.05 12.89
N ALA A 235 28.44 -3.01 12.12
CA ALA A 235 29.83 -2.66 11.79
C ALA A 235 30.14 -1.18 12.12
N PRO A 236 30.05 -0.76 13.40
CA PRO A 236 30.21 0.64 13.78
C PRO A 236 31.60 1.21 13.49
N CYS A 237 32.63 0.34 13.47
CA CYS A 237 34.02 0.73 13.22
C CYS A 237 34.42 0.67 11.74
N GLN A 238 33.48 0.40 10.81
CA GLN A 238 33.83 0.37 9.39
C GLN A 238 34.13 1.80 8.93
N GLY A 239 35.39 2.02 8.50
CA GLY A 239 35.89 3.32 8.11
C GLY A 239 35.05 3.94 7.00
N ARG A 240 34.56 5.16 7.24
CA ARG A 240 33.84 5.95 6.22
C ARG A 240 34.87 6.46 5.21
N SER A 241 34.64 6.19 3.93
CA SER A 241 35.49 6.65 2.84
C SER A 241 34.76 7.65 1.95
N TRP A 242 35.49 8.29 1.04
CA TRP A 242 34.96 9.27 0.09
C TRP A 242 33.93 8.67 -0.89
N TYR A 243 33.84 7.34 -0.94
CA TYR A 243 32.90 6.53 -1.73
C TYR A 243 31.65 6.09 -0.94
N SER A 244 31.58 6.43 0.35
CA SER A 244 30.47 6.08 1.25
C SER A 244 29.46 7.21 1.45
N GLY A 245 29.75 8.42 0.94
CA GLY A 245 28.85 9.56 1.00
C GLY A 245 27.59 9.34 0.17
N LEU A 246 26.47 9.85 0.66
CA LEU A 246 25.17 9.86 -0.03
C LEU A 246 24.83 11.30 -0.41
N ALA A 247 24.48 11.53 -1.67
CA ALA A 247 23.96 12.80 -2.14
C ALA A 247 22.42 12.74 -2.20
N ARG A 248 21.76 13.70 -1.57
CA ARG A 248 20.30 13.83 -1.59
C ARG A 248 19.86 14.40 -2.94
N PRO A 249 18.66 14.04 -3.45
CA PRO A 249 18.05 14.87 -4.47
C PRO A 249 17.85 16.27 -3.90
N ASP A 250 18.04 17.30 -4.73
CA ASP A 250 17.80 18.69 -4.31
C ASP A 250 16.39 18.78 -3.67
N PRO A 251 16.24 19.46 -2.52
CA PRO A 251 14.91 19.79 -2.05
C PRO A 251 14.26 20.60 -3.17
N GLU A 252 13.04 20.23 -3.55
CA GLU A 252 12.27 20.94 -4.58
C GLU A 252 12.46 22.45 -4.41
N GLY A 253 12.90 23.10 -5.49
CA GLY A 253 13.38 24.47 -5.47
C GLY A 253 12.57 25.39 -4.57
N ARG A 254 13.26 26.00 -3.60
CA ARG A 254 12.95 27.34 -3.16
C ARG A 254 13.80 28.32 -3.95
#